data_AF-A0A356SZP8-F1
#
_entry.id   AF-A0A356SZP8-F1
#
_cell.length_a   1.000
_cell.length_b   1.000
_cell.length_c   1.000
_cell.angle_alpha   90.00
_cell.angle_beta   90.00
_cell.angle_gamma   90.00
#
_symmetry.space_group_name_H-M   'P 1'
#
loop_
_entity.id
_entity.type
_entity.pdbx_description
1 polymer ?
#
loop_
_entity_poly.entity_id
_entity_poly.type
_entity_poly.pdbx_seq_one_letter_code
_entity_poly.pdbx_strand_id
1 'polypeptide(L)'
;MGLEWIVISLAVGALLGGTALAGLSQKAKATTWQDEIEARWREAAERLGGRLDVAASGALAPRRLHLVATLEDVEVSARATVPATAPGPGLGSYTEARARYLLGAGPTFEAHPRGRHPHEDGEQSLPERPAHLESVDPDALGVALSPQARALLDGMPHGVDLEGDGARVRLRWDGTERRVDVLERAMRLVATLARHGADHLRDLARLDGARWEPRDARGPRVRVRRGQAEVSLRVRRVDGAAATFAIVETRHEVPRFQVEIAADGTLDGELPEGVLDPSFAHHLGRVGPAVLRGEGDAVALGWRAPPTELQAEAAVTLLAPISKGSGAQGAFR
;
A
#
# COMPACT_ATOMS: atom_id res chain seq x y z
N MET A 1 21.33 -37.70 66.34
CA MET A 1 20.45 -36.93 65.44
C MET A 1 21.26 -35.89 64.66
N GLY A 2 22.06 -36.29 63.68
CA GLY A 2 22.95 -35.35 62.95
C GLY A 2 23.20 -35.72 61.50
N LEU A 3 23.09 -37.01 61.15
CA LEU A 3 23.27 -37.48 59.77
C LEU A 3 22.09 -37.14 58.85
N GLU A 4 20.85 -37.19 59.36
CA GLU A 4 19.64 -36.92 58.56
C GLU A 4 19.57 -35.47 58.05
N TRP A 5 20.00 -34.51 58.87
CA TRP A 5 20.01 -33.08 58.48
C TRP A 5 21.03 -32.76 57.38
N ILE A 6 22.16 -33.48 57.35
CA ILE A 6 23.20 -33.29 56.33
C ILE A 6 22.72 -33.83 54.97
N VAL A 7 22.03 -34.98 54.95
CA VAL A 7 21.48 -35.57 53.73
C VAL A 7 20.36 -34.72 53.15
N ILE A 8 19.46 -34.18 53.99
CA ILE A 8 18.39 -33.28 53.54
C ILE A 8 18.98 -31.98 52.96
N SER A 9 20.00 -31.41 53.60
CA SER A 9 20.65 -30.18 53.13
C SER A 9 21.38 -30.36 51.79
N LEU A 10 22.03 -31.51 51.59
CA LEU A 10 22.66 -31.88 50.31
C LEU A 10 21.62 -32.12 49.21
N ALA A 11 20.49 -32.77 49.53
CA ALA A 11 19.41 -32.99 48.58
C ALA A 11 18.75 -31.66 48.14
N VAL A 12 18.49 -30.75 49.08
CA VAL A 12 17.94 -29.42 48.79
C VAL A 12 18.94 -28.57 47.99
N GLY A 13 20.23 -28.60 48.33
CA GLY A 13 21.28 -27.92 47.57
C GLY A 13 21.42 -28.45 46.14
N ALA A 14 21.32 -29.76 45.93
CA ALA A 14 21.32 -30.37 44.61
C ALA A 14 20.06 -30.03 43.80
N LEU A 15 18.88 -29.96 44.44
CA LEU A 15 17.62 -29.61 43.79
C LEU A 15 17.59 -28.11 43.40
N LEU A 16 18.06 -27.23 44.28
CA LEU A 16 18.17 -25.78 44.02
C LEU A 16 19.27 -25.48 43.00
N GLY A 17 20.41 -26.18 43.07
CA GLY A 17 21.48 -26.08 42.07
C GLY A 17 21.04 -26.59 40.69
N GLY A 18 20.31 -27.70 40.64
CA GLY A 18 19.76 -28.25 39.39
C GLY A 18 18.72 -27.35 38.72
N THR A 19 17.83 -26.73 39.50
CA THR A 19 16.83 -25.78 38.97
C THR A 19 17.46 -24.45 38.53
N ALA A 20 18.47 -23.95 39.26
CA ALA A 20 19.24 -22.78 38.86
C ALA A 20 20.05 -23.02 37.57
N LEU A 21 20.71 -24.18 37.44
CA LEU A 21 21.45 -24.55 36.23
C LEU A 21 20.52 -24.79 35.03
N ALA A 22 19.35 -25.40 35.24
CA ALA A 22 18.33 -25.53 34.21
C ALA A 22 17.79 -24.16 33.75
N GLY A 23 17.54 -23.25 34.69
CA GLY A 23 17.11 -21.87 34.40
C GLY A 23 18.18 -21.05 33.66
N LEU A 24 19.46 -21.20 34.01
CA LEU A 24 20.57 -20.57 33.29
C LEU A 24 20.74 -21.14 31.88
N SER A 25 20.58 -22.45 31.71
CA SER A 25 20.62 -23.11 30.39
C SER A 25 19.46 -22.69 29.49
N GLN A 26 18.25 -22.60 30.02
CA GLN A 26 17.10 -22.07 29.29
C GLN A 26 17.26 -20.59 28.92
N LYS A 27 17.79 -19.77 29.84
CA LYS A 27 18.10 -18.35 29.59
C LYS A 27 19.15 -18.19 28.50
N ALA A 28 20.21 -19.00 28.50
CA ALA A 28 21.25 -19.00 27.47
C ALA A 28 20.69 -19.40 26.10
N LYS A 29 19.90 -20.47 26.02
CA LYS A 29 19.24 -20.91 24.77
C LYS A 29 18.25 -19.87 24.24
N ALA A 30 17.48 -19.25 25.14
CA ALA A 30 16.55 -18.16 24.82
C ALA A 30 17.28 -16.97 24.21
N THR A 31 18.38 -16.53 24.81
CA THR A 31 19.19 -15.41 24.28
C THR A 31 19.79 -15.75 22.92
N THR A 32 20.36 -16.95 22.74
CA THR A 32 20.95 -17.37 21.45
C THR A 32 19.93 -17.38 20.32
N TRP A 33 18.72 -17.86 20.57
CA TRP A 33 17.63 -17.87 19.60
C TRP A 33 17.20 -16.45 19.18
N GLN A 34 17.00 -15.56 20.14
CA GLN A 34 16.60 -14.18 19.84
C GLN A 34 17.71 -13.41 19.12
N ASP A 35 18.96 -13.61 19.53
CA ASP A 35 20.14 -12.99 18.91
C ASP A 35 20.33 -13.47 17.47
N GLU A 36 20.09 -14.75 17.19
CA GLU A 36 20.14 -15.30 15.83
C GLU A 36 19.09 -14.64 14.92
N ILE A 37 17.83 -14.54 15.34
CA ILE A 37 16.80 -13.87 14.53
C ILE A 37 17.16 -12.40 14.33
N GLU A 38 17.57 -11.71 15.39
CA GLU A 38 17.94 -10.30 15.31
C GLU A 38 19.09 -10.09 14.32
N ALA A 39 20.08 -10.98 14.31
CA ALA A 39 21.16 -10.95 13.34
C ALA A 39 20.66 -11.10 11.89
N ARG A 40 19.70 -12.00 11.63
CA ARG A 40 19.08 -12.17 10.31
C ARG A 40 18.28 -10.93 9.88
N TRP A 41 17.53 -10.33 10.79
CA TRP A 41 16.78 -9.11 10.51
C TRP A 41 17.70 -7.90 10.30
N ARG A 42 18.84 -7.86 10.98
CA ARG A 42 19.87 -6.85 10.78
C ARG A 42 20.54 -7.01 9.42
N GLU A 43 20.91 -8.24 9.05
CA GLU A 43 21.45 -8.58 7.72
C GLU A 43 20.47 -8.16 6.60
N ALA A 44 19.18 -8.45 6.76
CA ALA A 44 18.15 -8.00 5.82
C ALA A 44 18.06 -6.46 5.75
N ALA A 45 18.13 -5.77 6.89
CA ALA A 45 18.11 -4.31 6.92
C ALA A 45 19.32 -3.72 6.17
N GLU A 46 20.52 -4.26 6.40
CA GLU A 46 21.75 -3.84 5.71
C GLU A 46 21.64 -4.02 4.19
N ARG A 47 21.17 -5.19 3.74
CA ARG A 47 21.01 -5.48 2.30
C ARG A 47 19.94 -4.64 1.61
N LEU A 48 18.92 -4.19 2.35
CA LEU A 48 17.89 -3.28 1.86
C LEU A 48 18.28 -1.80 2.01
N GLY A 49 19.45 -1.48 2.57
CA GLY A 49 19.85 -0.11 2.90
C GLY A 49 18.93 0.56 3.94
N GLY A 50 18.30 -0.23 4.80
CA GLY A 50 17.34 0.18 5.81
C GLY A 50 17.92 0.22 7.23
N ARG A 51 17.02 0.37 8.20
CA ARG A 51 17.33 0.36 9.63
C ARG A 51 16.49 -0.68 10.35
N LEU A 52 17.04 -1.27 11.42
CA LEU A 52 16.33 -2.17 12.32
C LEU A 52 16.22 -1.53 13.71
N ASP A 53 14.98 -1.33 14.17
CA ASP A 53 14.69 -1.00 15.55
C ASP A 53 14.38 -2.29 16.33
N VAL A 54 14.97 -2.42 17.51
CA VAL A 54 14.75 -3.55 18.42
C VAL A 54 14.25 -3.00 19.75
N ALA A 55 13.04 -3.37 20.14
CA ALA A 55 12.50 -3.07 21.46
C ALA A 55 12.48 -4.33 22.34
N ALA A 56 13.16 -4.27 23.48
CA ALA A 56 13.20 -5.34 24.48
C ALA A 56 13.05 -4.75 25.90
N SER A 57 12.23 -5.38 26.74
CA SER A 57 12.01 -4.96 28.14
C SER A 57 12.78 -5.80 29.17
N GLY A 58 13.69 -6.67 28.72
CA GLY A 58 14.53 -7.53 29.56
C GLY A 58 15.03 -8.76 28.81
N ALA A 59 16.01 -9.48 29.38
CA ALA A 59 16.68 -10.61 28.71
C ALA A 59 15.79 -11.82 28.39
N LEU A 60 14.61 -11.92 29.02
CA LEU A 60 13.63 -12.99 28.81
C LEU A 60 12.28 -12.45 28.28
N ALA A 61 12.24 -11.18 27.87
CA ALA A 61 11.05 -10.60 27.27
C ALA A 61 11.01 -10.89 25.77
N PRO A 62 9.82 -10.95 25.15
CA PRO A 62 9.72 -10.98 23.70
C PRO A 62 10.37 -9.73 23.09
N ARG A 63 11.20 -9.91 22.06
CA ARG A 63 11.77 -8.79 21.30
C ARG A 63 10.81 -8.39 20.19
N ARG A 64 10.58 -7.09 20.03
CA ARG A 64 9.83 -6.56 18.88
C ARG A 64 10.84 -6.02 17.88
N LEU A 65 10.83 -6.62 16.69
CA LEU A 65 11.67 -6.20 15.58
C LEU A 65 10.84 -5.32 14.65
N HIS A 66 11.41 -4.20 14.24
CA HIS A 66 10.82 -3.30 13.27
C HIS A 66 11.89 -2.82 12.29
N LEU A 67 11.86 -3.41 11.10
CA LEU A 67 12.73 -3.04 9.99
C LEU A 67 12.02 -1.99 9.14
N VAL A 68 12.71 -0.90 8.81
CA VAL A 68 12.21 0.14 7.90
C VAL A 68 13.24 0.37 6.80
N ALA A 69 12.79 0.37 5.54
CA ALA A 69 13.62 0.67 4.38
C ALA A 69 12.84 1.52 3.37
N THR A 70 13.56 2.27 2.53
CA THR A 70 12.98 2.98 1.39
C THR A 70 13.34 2.25 0.11
N LEU A 71 12.36 1.65 -0.54
CA LEU A 71 12.52 0.88 -1.77
C LEU A 71 11.77 1.61 -2.88
N GLU A 72 12.49 2.08 -3.91
CA GLU A 72 11.90 2.69 -5.10
C GLU A 72 10.92 3.84 -4.77
N ASP A 73 11.33 4.75 -3.86
CA ASP A 73 10.56 5.87 -3.31
C ASP A 73 9.41 5.50 -2.36
N VAL A 74 9.26 4.23 -1.98
CA VAL A 74 8.29 3.77 -0.99
C VAL A 74 8.96 3.41 0.31
N GLU A 75 8.53 4.05 1.40
CA GLU A 75 8.85 3.58 2.75
C GLU A 75 8.06 2.30 3.05
N VAL A 76 8.78 1.21 3.26
CA VAL A 76 8.25 -0.10 3.62
C VAL A 76 8.76 -0.47 5.00
N SER A 77 7.89 -1.11 5.79
CA SER A 77 8.26 -1.63 7.10
C SER A 77 7.95 -3.12 7.20
N ALA A 78 8.80 -3.87 7.88
CA ALA A 78 8.51 -5.22 8.33
C ALA A 78 8.55 -5.28 9.85
N ARG A 79 7.66 -6.07 10.46
CA ARG A 79 7.61 -6.26 11.92
C ARG A 79 7.41 -7.72 12.30
N ALA A 80 8.01 -8.11 13.41
CA ALA A 80 7.78 -9.40 14.04
C ALA A 80 7.93 -9.29 15.56
N THR A 81 7.31 -10.24 16.28
CA THR A 81 7.54 -10.43 17.71
C THR A 81 8.28 -11.75 17.91
N VAL A 82 9.50 -11.67 18.41
CA VAL A 82 10.36 -12.82 18.73
C VAL A 82 10.09 -13.26 20.16
N PRO A 83 9.48 -14.44 20.40
CA PRO A 83 9.30 -14.96 21.75
C PRO A 83 10.65 -15.25 22.42
N ALA A 84 10.68 -15.25 23.76
CA ALA A 84 11.88 -15.50 24.56
C ALA A 84 12.50 -16.87 24.27
N THR A 85 11.66 -17.89 24.13
CA THR A 85 12.07 -19.24 23.71
C THR A 85 11.49 -19.54 22.33
N ALA A 86 12.15 -20.42 21.58
CA ALA A 86 11.61 -20.92 20.32
C ALA A 86 10.16 -21.40 20.53
N PRO A 87 9.19 -20.92 19.74
CA PRO A 87 7.80 -21.23 19.98
C PRO A 87 7.55 -22.72 19.71
N GLY A 88 6.80 -23.38 20.61
CA GLY A 88 6.07 -24.60 20.25
C GLY A 88 4.95 -24.29 19.24
N PRO A 89 4.39 -25.31 18.58
CA PRO A 89 3.29 -25.12 17.63
C PRO A 89 2.10 -24.39 18.29
N GLY A 90 1.57 -23.35 17.63
CA GLY A 90 0.38 -22.61 18.08
C GLY A 90 0.61 -21.30 18.85
N LEU A 91 1.85 -20.91 19.12
CA LEU A 91 2.14 -19.58 19.68
C LEU A 91 2.07 -18.53 18.56
N GLY A 92 1.06 -17.66 18.62
CA GLY A 92 0.65 -16.66 17.60
C GLY A 92 1.66 -15.57 17.23
N SER A 93 2.92 -15.93 17.01
CA SER A 93 3.93 -15.10 16.36
C SER A 93 3.63 -15.00 14.87
N TYR A 94 3.91 -13.84 14.29
CA TYR A 94 3.73 -13.57 12.87
C TYR A 94 4.82 -12.60 12.40
N THR A 95 5.04 -12.60 11.10
CA THR A 95 5.81 -11.58 10.40
C THR A 95 4.86 -10.81 9.50
N GLU A 96 5.00 -9.50 9.47
CA GLU A 96 4.16 -8.63 8.65
C GLU A 96 5.04 -7.59 7.94
N ALA A 97 4.96 -7.55 6.61
CA ALA A 97 5.48 -6.45 5.80
C ALA A 97 4.32 -5.54 5.38
N ARG A 98 4.53 -4.23 5.40
CA ARG A 98 3.51 -3.24 5.06
C ARG A 98 4.10 -1.96 4.49
N ALA A 99 3.31 -1.30 3.64
CA ALA A 99 3.60 0.03 3.13
C ALA A 99 2.32 0.82 2.89
N ARG A 100 2.43 2.15 2.85
CA ARG A 100 1.36 3.02 2.33
C ARG A 100 1.52 3.13 0.82
N TYR A 101 0.40 3.19 0.08
CA TYR A 101 0.48 3.50 -1.34
C TYR A 101 1.21 4.81 -1.57
N LEU A 102 2.14 4.82 -2.54
CA LEU A 102 2.96 5.98 -2.87
C LEU A 102 2.08 7.17 -3.28
N LEU A 103 1.06 6.87 -4.07
CA LEU A 103 0.10 7.85 -4.58
C LEU A 103 -0.99 8.25 -3.56
N GLY A 104 -0.91 7.77 -2.32
CA GLY A 104 -1.91 8.01 -1.27
C GLY A 104 -3.15 7.13 -1.36
N ALA A 105 -3.45 6.53 -2.51
CA ALA A 105 -4.50 5.55 -2.71
C ALA A 105 -4.07 4.44 -3.69
N GLY A 106 -4.69 3.27 -3.59
CA GLY A 106 -4.44 2.12 -4.46
C GLY A 106 -5.62 1.14 -4.50
N PRO A 107 -5.45 -0.04 -5.13
CA PRO A 107 -6.50 -1.05 -5.20
C PRO A 107 -6.85 -1.65 -3.84
N THR A 108 -8.09 -2.13 -3.73
CA THR A 108 -8.59 -2.87 -2.57
C THR A 108 -8.73 -4.34 -2.96
N PHE A 109 -8.13 -5.24 -2.19
CA PHE A 109 -8.15 -6.67 -2.45
C PHE A 109 -7.75 -7.44 -1.18
N GLU A 110 -8.20 -8.69 -1.07
CA GLU A 110 -7.84 -9.58 0.02
C GLU A 110 -7.58 -10.97 -0.56
N ALA A 111 -6.41 -11.52 -0.27
CA ALA A 111 -5.96 -12.81 -0.76
C ALA A 111 -5.37 -13.65 0.38
N HIS A 112 -5.81 -14.89 0.48
CA HIS A 112 -5.45 -15.83 1.53
C HIS A 112 -4.83 -17.10 0.97
N PRO A 113 -4.10 -17.88 1.78
CA PRO A 113 -3.67 -19.22 1.39
C PRO A 113 -4.86 -20.10 1.00
N ARG A 114 -4.74 -20.82 -0.11
CA ARG A 114 -5.73 -21.83 -0.51
C ARG A 114 -6.02 -22.84 0.61
N GLY A 115 -7.29 -23.16 0.82
CA GLY A 115 -7.73 -24.15 1.81
C GLY A 115 -7.84 -23.64 3.26
N ARG A 116 -7.68 -22.32 3.50
CA ARG A 116 -7.94 -21.69 4.81
C ARG A 116 -9.43 -21.43 5.06
N HIS A 117 -10.24 -21.40 3.99
CA HIS A 117 -11.69 -21.33 4.04
C HIS A 117 -12.29 -22.52 3.29
N PRO A 118 -13.19 -23.31 3.90
CA PRO A 118 -14.01 -24.25 3.15
C PRO A 118 -15.08 -23.41 2.43
N HIS A 119 -14.97 -23.23 1.12
CA HIS A 119 -16.13 -22.82 0.32
C HIS A 119 -16.72 -24.03 -0.39
N GLU A 120 -18.00 -24.24 -0.09
CA GLU A 120 -18.97 -24.91 -0.93
C GLU A 120 -19.04 -24.18 -2.28
N ASP A 121 -19.25 -24.98 -3.32
CA ASP A 121 -19.47 -24.63 -4.71
C ASP A 121 -18.26 -24.29 -5.58
N GLY A 122 -18.19 -25.08 -6.66
CA GLY A 122 -17.06 -25.16 -7.57
C GLY A 122 -17.04 -24.00 -8.56
N GLU A 123 -15.93 -23.27 -8.55
CA GLU A 123 -15.60 -22.34 -9.62
C GLU A 123 -14.37 -22.82 -10.39
N GLN A 124 -14.53 -22.75 -11.71
CA GLN A 124 -13.55 -23.14 -12.71
C GLN A 124 -12.23 -22.36 -12.55
N SER A 125 -11.12 -23.08 -12.63
CA SER A 125 -9.76 -22.51 -12.72
C SER A 125 -9.66 -21.51 -13.87
N LEU A 126 -9.55 -20.22 -13.55
CA LEU A 126 -9.05 -19.22 -14.48
C LEU A 126 -7.51 -19.26 -14.52
N PRO A 127 -6.88 -19.20 -15.70
CA PRO A 127 -5.48 -19.56 -15.91
C PRO A 127 -4.43 -18.49 -15.49
N GLU A 128 -4.81 -17.43 -14.78
CA GLU A 128 -3.88 -16.34 -14.40
C GLU A 128 -3.70 -16.14 -12.88
N ARG A 129 -4.09 -17.12 -12.07
CA ARG A 129 -4.01 -17.02 -10.60
C ARG A 129 -2.67 -17.57 -10.09
N PRO A 130 -2.00 -16.93 -9.10
CA PRO A 130 -0.96 -17.59 -8.33
C PRO A 130 -1.57 -18.85 -7.70
N ALA A 131 -1.00 -20.01 -7.98
CA ALA A 131 -1.62 -21.31 -7.69
C ALA A 131 -1.87 -21.58 -6.19
N HIS A 132 -1.44 -20.70 -5.29
CA HIS A 132 -1.45 -20.85 -3.84
C HIS A 132 -2.34 -19.83 -3.10
N LEU A 133 -3.01 -18.91 -3.78
CA LEU A 133 -3.90 -17.91 -3.17
C LEU A 133 -5.36 -18.00 -3.63
N GLU A 134 -6.28 -17.74 -2.72
CA GLU A 134 -7.70 -17.48 -2.93
C GLU A 134 -7.98 -16.00 -2.66
N SER A 135 -8.73 -15.32 -3.55
CA SER A 135 -9.08 -13.90 -3.41
C SER A 135 -10.59 -13.76 -3.33
N VAL A 136 -11.08 -12.84 -2.49
CA VAL A 136 -12.49 -12.45 -2.45
C VAL A 136 -12.90 -11.71 -3.73
N ASP A 137 -11.95 -10.97 -4.34
CA ASP A 137 -12.12 -10.28 -5.63
C ASP A 137 -10.91 -10.61 -6.52
N PRO A 138 -11.01 -11.62 -7.41
CA PRO A 138 -9.91 -12.03 -8.29
C PRO A 138 -9.51 -10.95 -9.30
N ASP A 139 -10.46 -10.13 -9.76
CA ASP A 139 -10.21 -9.11 -10.78
C ASP A 139 -9.42 -7.94 -10.18
N ALA A 140 -9.80 -7.49 -8.97
CA ALA A 140 -9.06 -6.46 -8.24
C ALA A 140 -7.63 -6.89 -7.90
N LEU A 141 -7.45 -8.16 -7.50
CA LEU A 141 -6.11 -8.73 -7.28
C LEU A 141 -5.31 -8.79 -8.59
N GLY A 142 -5.94 -9.17 -9.70
CA GLY A 142 -5.33 -9.22 -11.03
C GLY A 142 -4.79 -7.87 -11.49
N VAL A 143 -5.53 -6.78 -11.22
CA VAL A 143 -5.10 -5.40 -11.48
C VAL A 143 -3.93 -4.98 -10.60
N ALA A 144 -3.93 -5.38 -9.33
CA ALA A 144 -2.85 -5.05 -8.39
C ALA A 144 -1.53 -5.77 -8.73
N LEU A 145 -1.61 -7.03 -9.19
CA LEU A 145 -0.46 -7.89 -9.45
C LEU A 145 0.17 -7.65 -10.82
N SER A 146 1.06 -6.66 -10.90
CA SER A 146 1.98 -6.49 -12.04
C SER A 146 2.83 -7.76 -12.27
N PRO A 147 3.38 -7.98 -13.49
CA PRO A 147 4.26 -9.13 -13.75
C PRO A 147 5.42 -9.27 -12.75
N GLN A 148 6.00 -8.15 -12.32
CA GLN A 148 7.05 -8.12 -11.31
C GLN A 148 6.52 -8.53 -9.93
N ALA A 149 5.34 -8.05 -9.53
CA ALA A 149 4.70 -8.44 -8.27
C ALA A 149 4.37 -9.94 -8.27
N ARG A 150 3.88 -10.50 -9.39
CA ARG A 150 3.62 -11.94 -9.55
C ARG A 150 4.91 -12.75 -9.34
N ALA A 151 6.00 -12.39 -10.02
CA ALA A 151 7.29 -13.08 -9.88
C ALA A 151 7.87 -13.02 -8.46
N LEU A 152 7.65 -11.91 -7.75
CA LEU A 152 8.04 -11.78 -6.34
C LEU A 152 7.18 -12.68 -5.45
N LEU A 153 5.87 -12.67 -5.65
CA LEU A 153 4.90 -13.46 -4.90
C LEU A 153 5.12 -14.97 -5.08
N ASP A 154 5.42 -15.45 -6.29
CA ASP A 154 5.61 -16.88 -6.58
C ASP A 154 6.80 -17.51 -5.84
N GLY A 155 7.77 -16.71 -5.40
CA GLY A 155 8.87 -17.20 -4.56
C GLY A 155 8.68 -16.97 -3.06
N MET A 156 7.50 -16.53 -2.61
CA MET A 156 7.16 -16.50 -1.20
C MET A 156 6.84 -17.90 -0.69
N PRO A 157 7.14 -18.23 0.59
CA PRO A 157 6.63 -19.44 1.22
C PRO A 157 5.09 -19.50 1.15
N HIS A 158 4.53 -20.70 1.03
CA HIS A 158 3.09 -20.91 1.15
C HIS A 158 2.58 -20.44 2.52
N GLY A 159 1.32 -20.00 2.59
CA GLY A 159 0.72 -19.55 3.85
C GLY A 159 0.79 -18.03 4.10
N VAL A 160 0.89 -17.21 3.06
CA VAL A 160 0.84 -15.75 3.16
C VAL A 160 -0.58 -15.22 2.97
N ASP A 161 -0.98 -14.28 3.82
CA ASP A 161 -2.12 -13.39 3.61
C ASP A 161 -1.62 -12.09 2.99
N LEU A 162 -2.25 -11.65 1.91
CA LEU A 162 -1.95 -10.42 1.21
C LEU A 162 -3.22 -9.56 1.11
N GLU A 163 -3.13 -8.30 1.53
CA GLU A 163 -4.27 -7.40 1.60
C GLU A 163 -3.87 -6.00 1.12
N GLY A 164 -4.71 -5.40 0.28
CA GLY A 164 -4.72 -3.98 -0.01
C GLY A 164 -6.00 -3.37 0.52
N ASP A 165 -5.92 -2.39 1.43
CA ASP A 165 -7.11 -1.74 2.01
C ASP A 165 -7.47 -0.44 1.28
N GLY A 166 -6.83 -0.15 0.13
CA GLY A 166 -6.94 1.09 -0.63
C GLY A 166 -6.07 2.25 -0.12
N ALA A 167 -5.54 2.21 1.10
CA ALA A 167 -4.58 3.18 1.64
C ALA A 167 -3.19 2.54 1.88
N ARG A 168 -3.15 1.24 2.14
CA ARG A 168 -1.98 0.46 2.49
C ARG A 168 -2.04 -0.92 1.85
N VAL A 169 -0.87 -1.50 1.70
CA VAL A 169 -0.68 -2.91 1.36
C VAL A 169 -0.01 -3.59 2.54
N ARG A 170 -0.47 -4.81 2.85
CA ARG A 170 0.03 -5.65 3.91
C ARG A 170 0.22 -7.07 3.40
N LEU A 171 1.35 -7.66 3.77
CA LEU A 171 1.67 -9.08 3.58
C LEU A 171 1.98 -9.67 4.96
N ARG A 172 1.28 -10.73 5.35
CA ARG A 172 1.39 -11.36 6.66
C ARG A 172 1.55 -12.87 6.52
N TRP A 173 2.36 -13.49 7.37
CA TRP A 173 2.43 -14.94 7.51
C TRP A 173 2.78 -15.34 8.93
N ASP A 174 2.48 -16.58 9.25
CA ASP A 174 2.68 -17.12 10.59
C ASP A 174 4.16 -17.40 10.86
N GLY A 175 4.57 -17.16 12.11
CA GLY A 175 5.94 -17.32 12.56
C GLY A 175 6.82 -16.07 12.38
N THR A 176 7.96 -16.08 13.06
CA THR A 176 9.03 -15.10 12.83
C THR A 176 9.93 -15.60 11.70
N GLU A 177 9.99 -14.86 10.58
CA GLU A 177 10.85 -15.21 9.45
C GLU A 177 12.33 -15.05 9.82
N ARG A 178 13.11 -16.05 9.41
CA ARG A 178 14.55 -16.19 9.71
C ARG A 178 15.39 -16.07 8.44
N ARG A 179 14.78 -16.24 7.28
CA ARG A 179 15.43 -16.22 5.98
C ARG A 179 15.47 -14.79 5.45
N VAL A 180 16.68 -14.29 5.23
CA VAL A 180 16.96 -12.93 4.78
C VAL A 180 16.34 -12.67 3.40
N ASP A 181 16.47 -13.63 2.48
CA ASP A 181 15.93 -13.55 1.13
C ASP A 181 14.40 -13.43 1.10
N VAL A 182 13.71 -14.07 2.06
CA VAL A 182 12.24 -13.97 2.16
C VAL A 182 11.81 -12.62 2.74
N LEU A 183 12.53 -12.09 3.73
CA LEU A 183 12.28 -10.73 4.23
C LEU A 183 12.48 -9.69 3.13
N GLU A 184 13.56 -9.79 2.36
CA GLU A 184 13.84 -8.92 1.22
C GLU A 184 12.73 -8.99 0.16
N ARG A 185 12.36 -10.21 -0.23
CA ARG A 185 11.31 -10.46 -1.21
C ARG A 185 9.96 -9.92 -0.73
N ALA A 186 9.60 -10.14 0.53
CA ALA A 186 8.37 -9.63 1.12
C ALA A 186 8.31 -8.10 1.07
N MET A 187 9.40 -7.43 1.47
CA MET A 187 9.46 -5.97 1.44
C MET A 187 9.45 -5.42 0.02
N ARG A 188 10.16 -6.05 -0.92
CA ARG A 188 10.12 -5.68 -2.34
C ARG A 188 8.74 -5.88 -2.94
N LEU A 189 8.06 -6.98 -2.65
CA LEU A 189 6.70 -7.24 -3.12
C LEU A 189 5.74 -6.14 -2.65
N VAL A 190 5.76 -5.83 -1.35
CA VAL A 190 4.93 -4.78 -0.77
C VAL A 190 5.30 -3.40 -1.33
N ALA A 191 6.57 -3.10 -1.58
CA ALA A 191 7.00 -1.88 -2.26
C ALA A 191 6.42 -1.78 -3.67
N THR A 192 6.56 -2.84 -4.47
CA THR A 192 6.06 -2.91 -5.85
C THR A 192 4.55 -2.72 -5.90
N LEU A 193 3.80 -3.37 -5.00
CA LEU A 193 2.35 -3.18 -4.89
C LEU A 193 1.99 -1.76 -4.45
N ALA A 194 2.71 -1.19 -3.48
CA ALA A 194 2.49 0.17 -3.01
C ALA A 194 2.82 1.24 -4.06
N ARG A 195 3.62 0.91 -5.08
CA ARG A 195 3.89 1.75 -6.26
C ARG A 195 2.84 1.66 -7.36
N HIS A 196 1.75 0.91 -7.17
CA HIS A 196 0.71 0.77 -8.18
C HIS A 196 0.28 2.14 -8.75
N GLY A 197 0.29 2.26 -10.08
CA GLY A 197 -0.05 3.49 -10.81
C GLY A 197 0.97 4.63 -10.72
N ALA A 198 2.05 4.51 -9.94
CA ALA A 198 3.02 5.59 -9.76
C ALA A 198 3.78 5.92 -11.05
N ASP A 199 4.14 4.89 -11.83
CA ASP A 199 4.82 5.08 -13.11
C ASP A 199 3.90 5.74 -14.12
N HIS A 200 2.61 5.40 -14.11
CA HIS A 200 1.61 6.08 -14.92
C HIS A 200 1.50 7.58 -14.59
N LEU A 201 1.40 7.94 -13.31
CA LEU A 201 1.38 9.35 -12.92
C LEU A 201 2.70 10.06 -13.28
N ARG A 202 3.85 9.39 -13.19
CA ARG A 202 5.14 9.94 -13.62
C ARG A 202 5.21 10.13 -15.13
N ASP A 203 4.62 9.24 -15.92
CA ASP A 203 4.56 9.39 -17.37
C ASP A 203 3.73 10.61 -17.78
N LEU A 204 2.66 10.93 -17.02
CA LEU A 204 1.92 12.18 -17.21
C LEU A 204 2.75 13.44 -16.90
N ALA A 205 3.90 13.33 -16.21
CA ALA A 205 4.83 14.44 -16.05
C ALA A 205 5.62 14.77 -17.33
N ARG A 206 5.45 14.00 -18.41
CA ARG A 206 6.01 14.27 -19.74
C ARG A 206 5.12 15.16 -20.61
N LEU A 207 3.88 15.42 -20.18
CA LEU A 207 3.01 16.38 -20.86
C LEU A 207 3.70 17.74 -20.98
N ASP A 208 3.41 18.47 -22.06
CA ASP A 208 3.98 19.82 -22.22
C ASP A 208 3.62 20.68 -21.00
N GLY A 209 4.51 21.56 -20.57
CA GLY A 209 4.31 22.40 -19.37
C GLY A 209 4.06 21.65 -18.05
N ALA A 210 4.31 20.34 -17.97
CA ALA A 210 4.13 19.55 -16.77
C ALA A 210 5.33 19.61 -15.83
N ARG A 211 5.06 19.49 -14.53
CA ARG A 211 6.05 19.41 -13.45
C ARG A 211 5.61 18.37 -12.43
N TRP A 212 6.48 17.42 -12.14
CA TRP A 212 6.31 16.50 -11.02
C TRP A 212 6.54 17.24 -9.70
N GLU A 213 5.56 17.18 -8.80
CA GLU A 213 5.71 17.65 -7.43
C GLU A 213 5.77 16.45 -6.48
N PRO A 214 6.86 16.33 -5.71
CA PRO A 214 7.04 15.21 -4.79
C PRO A 214 5.98 15.23 -3.68
N ARG A 215 5.82 14.06 -3.05
CA ARG A 215 4.79 13.73 -2.07
C ARG A 215 4.53 14.83 -1.03
N ASP A 216 3.29 15.32 -0.99
CA ASP A 216 2.75 16.03 0.18
C ASP A 216 1.89 15.10 1.05
N ALA A 217 1.16 15.64 2.03
CA ALA A 217 0.27 14.86 2.90
C ALA A 217 -0.81 14.07 2.14
N ARG A 218 -1.12 14.46 0.89
CA ARG A 218 -2.13 13.86 0.01
C ARG A 218 -1.52 12.99 -1.10
N GLY A 219 -0.19 12.83 -1.13
CA GLY A 219 0.52 12.08 -2.17
C GLY A 219 1.26 12.98 -3.16
N PRO A 220 2.04 12.42 -4.09
CA PRO A 220 2.61 13.17 -5.20
C PRO A 220 1.52 13.63 -6.18
N ARG A 221 1.84 14.67 -6.95
CA ARG A 221 0.97 15.17 -8.04
C ARG A 221 1.81 15.64 -9.22
N VAL A 222 1.19 15.69 -10.39
CA VAL A 222 1.73 16.38 -11.56
C VAL A 222 0.97 17.67 -11.74
N ARG A 223 1.68 18.79 -11.87
CA ARG A 223 1.07 20.07 -12.21
C ARG A 223 1.34 20.39 -13.66
N VAL A 224 0.30 20.72 -14.41
CA VAL A 224 0.39 21.05 -15.83
C VAL A 224 -0.06 22.49 -16.04
N ARG A 225 0.83 23.32 -16.57
CA ARG A 225 0.53 24.72 -16.87
C ARG A 225 0.01 24.87 -18.30
N ARG A 226 -1.16 25.48 -18.46
CA ARG A 226 -1.69 25.92 -19.77
C ARG A 226 -2.05 27.40 -19.69
N GLY A 227 -1.20 28.23 -20.31
CA GLY A 227 -1.31 29.69 -20.23
C GLY A 227 -1.18 30.20 -18.79
N GLN A 228 -2.30 30.64 -18.22
CA GLN A 228 -2.39 31.19 -16.86
C GLN A 228 -3.06 30.23 -15.86
N ALA A 229 -3.49 29.05 -16.31
CA ALA A 229 -4.10 28.03 -15.47
C ALA A 229 -3.07 26.96 -15.08
N GLU A 230 -3.20 26.41 -13.88
CA GLU A 230 -2.41 25.30 -13.38
C GLU A 230 -3.34 24.17 -12.98
N VAL A 231 -3.27 23.04 -13.70
CA VAL A 231 -4.11 21.86 -13.46
C VAL A 231 -3.28 20.83 -12.71
N SER A 232 -3.80 20.33 -11.60
CA SER A 232 -3.18 19.29 -10.78
C SER A 232 -3.76 17.91 -11.13
N LEU A 233 -2.93 17.02 -11.64
CA LEU A 233 -3.19 15.59 -11.79
C LEU A 233 -2.71 14.83 -10.54
N ARG A 234 -3.60 14.09 -9.88
CA ARG A 234 -3.28 13.29 -8.69
C ARG A 234 -4.22 12.10 -8.54
N VAL A 235 -3.80 11.08 -7.79
CA VAL A 235 -4.67 9.96 -7.44
C VAL A 235 -5.29 10.20 -6.06
N ARG A 236 -6.57 9.87 -5.90
CA ARG A 236 -7.32 9.95 -4.64
C ARG A 236 -8.12 8.67 -4.44
N ARG A 237 -8.50 8.42 -3.18
CA ARG A 237 -9.46 7.37 -2.85
C ARG A 237 -10.89 7.91 -2.95
N VAL A 238 -11.75 7.23 -3.68
CA VAL A 238 -13.19 7.52 -3.80
C VAL A 238 -13.96 6.20 -3.72
N ASP A 239 -14.96 6.13 -2.85
CA ASP A 239 -15.82 4.96 -2.65
C ASP A 239 -15.06 3.64 -2.49
N GLY A 240 -13.91 3.68 -1.80
CA GLY A 240 -13.10 2.51 -1.56
C GLY A 240 -12.07 2.18 -2.65
N ALA A 241 -12.09 2.86 -3.81
CA ALA A 241 -11.18 2.61 -4.93
C ALA A 241 -10.23 3.80 -5.19
N ALA A 242 -9.10 3.53 -5.84
CA ALA A 242 -8.24 4.58 -6.37
C ALA A 242 -8.84 5.18 -7.66
N ALA A 243 -8.81 6.49 -7.77
CA ALA A 243 -9.24 7.22 -8.96
C ALA A 243 -8.26 8.36 -9.26
N THR A 244 -8.02 8.62 -10.53
CA THR A 244 -7.16 9.74 -10.96
C THR A 244 -8.01 10.98 -11.14
N PHE A 245 -7.52 12.14 -10.73
CA PHE A 245 -8.21 13.42 -10.82
C PHE A 245 -7.34 14.47 -11.48
N ALA A 246 -7.89 15.17 -12.46
CA ALA A 246 -7.42 16.48 -12.91
C ALA A 246 -8.21 17.57 -12.19
N ILE A 247 -7.53 18.47 -11.49
CA ILE A 247 -8.18 19.46 -10.63
C ILE A 247 -7.63 20.83 -10.96
N VAL A 248 -8.51 21.80 -11.14
CA VAL A 248 -8.15 23.19 -11.33
C VAL A 248 -8.85 24.04 -10.28
N GLU A 249 -8.11 24.93 -9.62
CA GLU A 249 -8.69 25.94 -8.73
C GLU A 249 -9.34 27.03 -9.58
N THR A 250 -10.49 27.52 -9.15
CA THR A 250 -11.24 28.55 -9.87
C THR A 250 -11.11 29.89 -9.18
N ARG A 251 -11.04 30.97 -9.97
CA ARG A 251 -10.94 32.34 -9.43
C ARG A 251 -12.23 32.83 -8.79
N HIS A 252 -13.37 32.29 -9.21
CA HIS A 252 -14.66 32.54 -8.61
C HIS A 252 -15.32 31.22 -8.22
N GLU A 253 -16.24 31.31 -7.28
CA GLU A 253 -16.98 30.16 -6.78
C GLU A 253 -17.88 29.60 -7.90
N VAL A 254 -17.79 28.29 -8.10
CA VAL A 254 -18.58 27.53 -9.07
C VAL A 254 -19.71 26.82 -8.32
N PRO A 255 -20.92 26.74 -8.87
CA PRO A 255 -21.97 25.91 -8.28
C PRO A 255 -21.50 24.48 -8.03
N ARG A 256 -22.02 23.85 -6.98
CA ARG A 256 -21.78 22.42 -6.77
C ARG A 256 -22.59 21.62 -7.78
N PHE A 257 -21.91 20.78 -8.55
CA PHE A 257 -22.53 19.88 -9.51
C PHE A 257 -21.69 18.61 -9.68
N GLN A 258 -22.32 17.59 -10.24
CA GLN A 258 -21.66 16.37 -10.71
C GLN A 258 -22.33 15.95 -12.01
N VAL A 259 -21.53 15.73 -13.05
CA VAL A 259 -21.97 15.28 -14.37
C VAL A 259 -21.07 14.13 -14.80
N GLU A 260 -21.66 13.05 -15.30
CA GLU A 260 -20.91 11.95 -15.90
C GLU A 260 -20.69 12.22 -17.39
N ILE A 261 -19.48 11.97 -17.86
CA ILE A 261 -19.09 12.07 -19.26
C ILE A 261 -18.97 10.64 -19.78
N ALA A 262 -19.77 10.29 -20.78
CA ALA A 262 -19.67 8.99 -21.44
C ALA A 262 -18.49 8.93 -22.41
N ALA A 263 -18.20 7.74 -22.96
CA ALA A 263 -17.06 7.53 -23.86
C ALA A 263 -17.11 8.39 -25.14
N ASP A 264 -18.31 8.73 -25.62
CA ASP A 264 -18.54 9.56 -26.81
C ASP A 264 -18.59 11.08 -26.49
N GLY A 265 -18.41 11.46 -25.21
CA GLY A 265 -18.47 12.84 -24.75
C GLY A 265 -19.87 13.34 -24.44
N THR A 266 -20.90 12.49 -24.52
CA THR A 266 -22.23 12.84 -24.02
C THR A 266 -22.23 13.02 -22.51
N LEU A 267 -23.07 13.93 -22.03
CA LEU A 267 -23.19 14.27 -20.61
C LEU A 267 -24.44 13.62 -20.03
N ASP A 268 -24.28 12.89 -18.93
CA ASP A 268 -25.39 12.45 -18.07
C ASP A 268 -25.42 13.33 -16.82
N GLY A 269 -26.49 14.13 -16.71
CA GLY A 269 -26.65 15.21 -15.75
C GLY A 269 -26.64 16.61 -16.39
N GLU A 270 -27.04 17.61 -15.59
CA GLU A 270 -27.12 19.00 -16.04
C GLU A 270 -25.85 19.76 -15.65
N LEU A 271 -25.16 20.30 -16.65
CA LEU A 271 -24.01 21.18 -16.43
C LEU A 271 -24.51 22.62 -16.21
N PRO A 272 -24.16 23.28 -15.09
CA PRO A 272 -24.56 24.66 -14.87
C PRO A 272 -24.09 25.60 -15.99
N GLU A 273 -24.95 26.55 -16.36
CA GLU A 273 -24.69 27.47 -17.47
C GLU A 273 -23.37 28.24 -17.26
N GLY A 274 -22.50 28.23 -18.28
CA GLY A 274 -21.22 28.94 -18.29
C GLY A 274 -20.07 28.27 -17.55
N VAL A 275 -20.27 27.07 -17.00
CA VAL A 275 -19.16 26.24 -16.49
C VAL A 275 -18.25 25.80 -17.63
N LEU A 276 -18.83 25.39 -18.77
CA LEU A 276 -18.09 24.99 -19.96
C LEU A 276 -18.42 25.92 -21.12
N ASP A 277 -17.38 26.49 -21.72
CA ASP A 277 -17.51 27.24 -22.97
C ASP A 277 -17.81 26.24 -24.12
N PRO A 278 -18.89 26.47 -24.92
CA PRO A 278 -19.28 25.58 -26.02
C PRO A 278 -18.16 25.28 -27.02
N SER A 279 -17.21 26.20 -27.21
CA SER A 279 -16.06 25.99 -28.10
C SER A 279 -15.16 24.83 -27.64
N PHE A 280 -15.18 24.48 -26.36
CA PHE A 280 -14.41 23.37 -25.78
C PHE A 280 -15.21 22.07 -25.67
N ALA A 281 -16.50 22.05 -26.04
CA ALA A 281 -17.33 20.84 -25.95
C ALA A 281 -16.78 19.66 -26.78
N HIS A 282 -16.08 19.94 -27.88
CA HIS A 282 -15.43 18.92 -28.70
C HIS A 282 -14.30 18.15 -27.99
N HIS A 283 -13.79 18.66 -26.87
CA HIS A 283 -12.82 17.95 -26.02
C HIS A 283 -13.48 16.92 -25.09
N LEU A 284 -14.81 16.99 -24.84
CA LEU A 284 -15.51 16.03 -23.98
C LEU A 284 -15.39 14.60 -24.48
N GLY A 285 -15.49 14.37 -25.79
CA GLY A 285 -15.28 13.04 -26.37
C GLY A 285 -13.82 12.54 -26.27
N ARG A 286 -12.86 13.46 -26.05
CA ARG A 286 -11.42 13.11 -25.94
C ARG A 286 -10.98 12.81 -24.51
N VAL A 287 -11.70 13.29 -23.50
CA VAL A 287 -11.40 12.96 -22.10
C VAL A 287 -11.81 11.53 -21.73
N GLY A 288 -12.71 10.92 -22.50
CA GLY A 288 -13.25 9.58 -22.27
C GLY A 288 -14.17 9.50 -21.04
N PRO A 289 -14.53 8.29 -20.60
CA PRO A 289 -15.44 8.09 -19.47
C PRO A 289 -14.89 8.70 -18.18
N ALA A 290 -15.56 9.72 -17.67
CA ALA A 290 -15.09 10.50 -16.52
C ALA A 290 -16.24 11.15 -15.75
N VAL A 291 -15.96 11.67 -14.57
CA VAL A 291 -16.93 12.44 -13.77
C VAL A 291 -16.40 13.85 -13.58
N LEU A 292 -17.14 14.85 -14.06
CA LEU A 292 -16.84 16.26 -13.87
C LEU A 292 -17.62 16.79 -12.65
N ARG A 293 -16.94 17.46 -11.74
CA ARG A 293 -17.49 17.96 -10.47
C ARG A 293 -17.08 19.40 -10.21
N GLY A 294 -18.02 20.20 -9.72
CA GLY A 294 -17.77 21.51 -9.12
C GLY A 294 -17.81 21.41 -7.60
N GLU A 295 -16.77 21.89 -6.91
CA GLU A 295 -16.63 21.83 -5.44
C GLU A 295 -16.62 23.23 -4.80
N GLY A 296 -17.12 24.26 -5.47
CA GLY A 296 -17.07 25.66 -5.00
C GLY A 296 -15.82 26.35 -5.53
N ASP A 297 -14.67 26.18 -4.89
CA ASP A 297 -13.39 26.82 -5.26
C ASP A 297 -12.56 26.02 -6.28
N ALA A 298 -13.07 24.89 -6.74
CA ALA A 298 -12.37 24.02 -7.68
C ALA A 298 -13.34 23.27 -8.61
N VAL A 299 -12.82 22.91 -9.78
CA VAL A 299 -13.44 21.96 -10.70
C VAL A 299 -12.52 20.76 -10.87
N ALA A 300 -13.09 19.57 -10.74
CA ALA A 300 -12.39 18.30 -10.77
C ALA A 300 -12.97 17.39 -11.84
N LEU A 301 -12.10 16.79 -12.64
CA LEU A 301 -12.42 15.70 -13.55
C LEU A 301 -11.78 14.42 -13.02
N GLY A 302 -12.59 13.39 -12.78
CA GLY A 302 -12.15 12.12 -12.18
C GLY A 302 -12.34 10.91 -13.09
N TRP A 303 -11.36 10.02 -13.15
CA TRP A 303 -11.41 8.72 -13.82
C TRP A 303 -11.25 7.58 -12.84
N ARG A 304 -12.08 6.53 -12.99
CA ARG A 304 -11.95 5.29 -12.19
C ARG A 304 -10.72 4.48 -12.61
N ALA A 305 -10.38 4.49 -13.89
CA ALA A 305 -9.16 3.90 -14.43
C ALA A 305 -8.09 5.00 -14.66
N PRO A 306 -6.80 4.66 -14.66
CA PRO A 306 -5.75 5.60 -15.05
C PRO A 306 -5.98 6.13 -16.48
N PRO A 307 -6.05 7.47 -16.70
CA PRO A 307 -6.35 8.05 -18.01
C PRO A 307 -5.13 7.99 -18.93
N THR A 308 -5.32 7.79 -20.23
CA THR A 308 -4.22 7.89 -21.20
C THR A 308 -3.63 9.31 -21.24
N GLU A 309 -2.41 9.46 -21.79
CA GLU A 309 -1.78 10.77 -21.99
C GLU A 309 -2.67 11.73 -22.79
N LEU A 310 -3.35 11.24 -23.83
CA LEU A 310 -4.29 12.02 -24.64
C LEU A 310 -5.53 12.46 -23.84
N GLN A 311 -6.06 11.59 -22.99
CA GLN A 311 -7.19 11.91 -22.11
C GLN A 311 -6.80 12.95 -21.07
N ALA A 312 -5.61 12.82 -20.48
CA ALA A 312 -5.06 13.79 -19.54
C ALA A 312 -4.82 15.16 -20.22
N GLU A 313 -4.24 15.20 -21.42
CA GLU A 313 -4.04 16.45 -22.17
C GLU A 313 -5.37 17.12 -22.53
N ALA A 314 -6.36 16.33 -22.98
CA ALA A 314 -7.70 16.84 -23.26
C ALA A 314 -8.35 17.42 -21.99
N ALA A 315 -8.17 16.79 -20.84
CA ALA A 315 -8.70 17.28 -19.58
C ALA A 315 -8.04 18.57 -19.13
N VAL A 316 -6.72 18.68 -19.23
CA VAL A 316 -6.00 19.92 -18.92
C VAL A 316 -6.48 21.05 -19.85
N THR A 317 -6.67 20.75 -21.14
CA THR A 317 -7.19 21.71 -22.14
C THR A 317 -8.64 22.13 -21.83
N LEU A 318 -9.48 21.20 -21.37
CA LEU A 318 -10.87 21.44 -20.98
C LEU A 318 -10.95 22.29 -19.70
N LEU A 319 -10.13 21.99 -18.68
CA LEU A 319 -10.18 22.63 -17.36
C LEU A 319 -9.50 24.01 -17.32
N ALA A 320 -8.47 24.25 -18.14
CA ALA A 320 -7.72 25.50 -18.11
C ALA A 320 -8.58 26.76 -18.37
N PRO A 321 -9.52 26.78 -19.34
CA PRO A 321 -10.45 27.89 -19.53
C PRO A 321 -11.37 28.11 -18.33
N ILE A 322 -11.87 27.03 -17.70
CA ILE A 322 -12.80 27.06 -16.57
C ILE A 322 -12.19 27.80 -15.37
N SER A 323 -10.89 27.64 -15.14
CA SER A 323 -10.17 28.31 -14.04
C SER A 323 -10.34 29.84 -13.99
N LYS A 324 -10.51 30.47 -15.16
CA LYS A 324 -10.59 31.93 -15.29
C LYS A 324 -12.01 32.46 -15.14
N GLY A 325 -13.01 31.59 -15.22
CA GLY A 325 -14.37 31.98 -15.53
C GLY A 325 -14.51 32.45 -16.97
N SER A 326 -15.55 31.98 -17.65
CA SER A 326 -15.98 32.55 -18.92
C SER A 326 -16.55 33.95 -18.62
N GLY A 327 -15.72 34.98 -18.67
CA GLY A 327 -16.17 36.37 -18.56
C GLY A 327 -17.15 36.81 -19.67
N ALA A 328 -17.45 35.93 -20.63
CA ALA A 328 -18.37 36.18 -21.73
C ALA A 328 -19.80 35.68 -21.44
N GLN A 329 -19.99 34.51 -20.80
CA GLN A 329 -21.31 33.92 -20.52
C GLN A 329 -21.27 32.92 -19.34
N GLY A 330 -22.28 33.01 -18.44
CA GLY A 330 -22.70 32.06 -17.39
C GLY A 330 -21.75 31.79 -16.19
N ALA A 331 -22.33 31.33 -15.06
CA ALA A 331 -21.84 30.98 -13.69
C ALA A 331 -20.82 31.89 -12.98
N PHE A 332 -20.03 32.67 -13.72
CA PHE A 332 -18.95 33.52 -13.25
C PHE A 332 -19.28 35.02 -13.39
N ARG A 333 -20.58 35.36 -13.47
CA ARG A 333 -21.08 36.72 -13.31
C ARG A 333 -21.41 37.00 -11.85
#